data_AF-A0A960WTF0-F1
#
_entry.id   AF-A0A960WTF0-F1
#
_cell.length_a   1.000
_cell.length_b   1.000
_cell.length_c   1.000
_cell.angle_alpha   90.00
_cell.angle_beta   90.00
_cell.angle_gamma   90.00
#
_symmetry.space_group_name_H-M   'P 1'
#
loop_
_entity.id
_entity.type
_entity.pdbx_description
1 polymer ?
#
loop_
_entity_poly.entity_id
_entity_poly.type
_entity_poly.pdbx_seq_one_letter_code
_entity_poly.pdbx_strand_id
1 'polypeptide(L)'
;MRYPHREEWAALIPELELQDLLALEMAIKVAIRMRTQGTLSSDHPSFERTEEEGPALYDEARGILEAGDRHDLTLADQSLLAALYLSDAYHQDTFSSRAINDLIEECGRPRIAHITSAISGLISRAYLHADEKVLSLTKEGRAKARGLIGMLKRRTAEAA
;
A
#
# COMPACT_ATOMS: atom_id res chain seq x y z
N MET A 1 -0.64 27.82 31.46
CA MET A 1 -0.67 26.34 31.47
C MET A 1 0.76 25.83 31.35
N ARG A 2 1.26 25.09 32.35
CA ARG A 2 2.60 24.51 32.31
C ARG A 2 2.45 23.15 31.62
N TYR A 3 3.09 22.97 30.47
CA TYR A 3 3.05 21.69 29.77
C TYR A 3 3.95 20.70 30.52
N PRO A 4 3.51 19.46 30.76
CA PRO A 4 4.37 18.46 31.40
C PRO A 4 5.58 18.20 30.51
N HIS A 5 6.75 18.03 31.13
CA HIS A 5 7.96 17.70 30.39
C HIS A 5 7.85 16.29 29.80
N ARG A 6 8.56 16.02 28.71
CA ARG A 6 8.52 14.73 27.99
C ARG A 6 8.72 13.52 28.91
N GLU A 7 9.60 13.66 29.89
CA GLU A 7 9.95 12.60 30.85
C GLU A 7 8.79 12.32 31.83
N GLU A 8 8.02 13.34 32.20
CA GLU A 8 6.84 13.21 33.06
C GLU A 8 5.71 12.46 32.33
N TRP A 9 5.52 12.73 31.03
CA TRP A 9 4.59 11.96 30.19
C TRP A 9 5.01 10.50 30.07
N ALA A 10 6.30 10.24 29.84
CA ALA A 10 6.81 8.89 29.68
C ALA A 10 6.68 8.06 30.97
N ALA A 11 6.84 8.70 32.14
CA ALA A 11 6.70 8.05 33.43
C ALA A 11 5.25 7.65 33.76
N LEU A 12 4.25 8.37 33.22
CA LEU A 12 2.83 8.09 33.44
C LEU A 12 2.27 6.98 32.54
N ILE A 13 2.90 6.71 31.39
CA ILE A 13 2.42 5.70 30.43
C ILE A 13 2.24 4.30 31.06
N PRO A 14 3.17 3.76 31.87
CA PRO A 14 2.99 2.44 32.48
C PRO A 14 1.88 2.38 33.55
N GLU A 15 1.44 3.52 34.07
CA GLU A 15 0.40 3.60 35.11
C GLU A 15 -1.01 3.70 34.53
N LEU A 16 -1.14 3.85 33.20
CA LEU A 16 -2.43 3.95 32.51
C LEU A 16 -3.04 2.58 32.23
N GLU A 17 -4.38 2.52 32.26
CA GLU A 17 -5.10 1.33 31.82
C GLU A 17 -5.00 1.15 30.29
N LEU A 18 -5.16 -0.09 29.82
CA LEU A 18 -5.03 -0.42 28.40
C LEU A 18 -5.97 0.39 27.50
N GLN A 19 -7.20 0.67 27.98
CA GLN A 19 -8.17 1.47 27.21
C GLN A 19 -7.70 2.91 27.03
N ASP A 20 -7.10 3.51 28.06
CA ASP A 20 -6.54 4.85 28.01
C ASP A 20 -5.29 4.91 27.13
N LEU A 21 -4.48 3.86 27.12
CA LEU A 21 -3.31 3.74 26.24
C LEU A 21 -3.71 3.70 24.76
N LEU A 22 -4.75 2.94 24.41
CA LEU A 22 -5.25 2.88 23.03
C LEU A 22 -5.83 4.23 22.58
N ALA A 23 -6.58 4.91 23.47
CA ALA A 23 -7.10 6.25 23.20
C ALA A 23 -5.97 7.28 23.02
N LEU A 24 -4.92 7.20 23.86
CA LEU A 24 -3.74 8.05 23.79
C LEU A 24 -2.95 7.83 22.49
N GLU A 25 -2.78 6.57 22.06
CA GLU A 25 -2.11 6.24 20.79
C GLU A 25 -2.83 6.88 19.59
N MET A 26 -4.17 6.75 19.54
CA MET A 26 -4.98 7.36 18.49
C MET A 26 -4.85 8.89 18.50
N ALA A 27 -4.94 9.52 19.67
CA ALA A 27 -4.82 10.96 19.82
C ALA A 27 -3.44 11.48 19.38
N ILE A 28 -2.37 10.76 19.73
CA ILE A 28 -1.00 11.10 19.31
C ILE A 28 -0.83 10.98 17.79
N LYS A 29 -1.32 9.89 17.18
CA LYS A 29 -1.26 9.71 15.72
C LYS A 29 -1.97 10.83 14.97
N VAL A 30 -3.15 11.24 15.44
CA VAL A 30 -3.90 12.37 14.87
C VAL A 30 -3.15 13.69 15.07
N ALA A 31 -2.61 13.94 16.27
CA ALA A 31 -1.83 15.16 16.54
C ALA A 31 -0.55 15.24 15.70
N ILE A 32 0.15 14.12 15.49
CA ILE A 32 1.29 14.03 14.56
C ILE A 32 0.83 14.40 13.16
N ARG A 33 -0.26 13.80 12.67
CA ARG A 33 -0.82 14.09 11.34
C ARG A 33 -1.19 15.57 11.17
N MET A 34 -1.82 16.18 12.18
CA MET A 34 -2.19 17.59 12.14
C MET A 34 -0.95 18.50 12.15
N ARG A 35 0.08 18.14 12.93
CA ARG A 35 1.35 18.89 12.95
C ARG A 35 2.18 18.69 11.68
N THR A 36 2.06 17.54 11.00
CA THR A 36 2.70 17.30 9.69
C THR A 36 1.91 17.91 8.53
N GLN A 37 0.60 18.11 8.69
CA GLN A 37 -0.26 18.75 7.67
C GLN A 37 -0.36 20.28 7.80
N GLY A 38 0.08 20.86 8.92
CA GLY A 38 -0.03 22.30 9.23
C GLY A 38 0.85 23.25 8.42
N THR A 39 1.59 22.78 7.42
CA THR A 39 2.45 23.61 6.54
C THR A 39 1.94 23.66 5.10
N LEU A 40 0.64 23.93 4.93
CA LEU A 40 0.07 24.35 3.64
C LEU A 40 -0.24 25.86 3.69
N SER A 41 0.79 26.69 3.53
CA SER A 41 0.63 28.04 2.98
C SER A 41 1.97 28.57 2.48
N SER A 42 2.01 28.78 1.16
CA SER A 42 2.88 29.73 0.44
C SER A 42 4.34 29.81 0.89
N ASP A 43 5.12 28.83 0.43
CA ASP A 43 6.50 28.93 -0.04
C ASP A 43 7.10 27.53 0.15
N HIS A 44 7.43 26.89 -0.97
CA HIS A 44 8.14 25.62 -0.96
C HIS A 44 9.61 25.89 -0.64
N PRO A 45 10.13 25.36 0.47
CA PRO A 45 11.46 24.80 0.48
C PRO A 45 11.32 23.28 0.38
N SER A 46 11.83 22.79 -0.75
CA SER A 46 12.16 21.41 -1.07
C SER A 46 12.56 20.57 0.14
N PHE A 47 11.65 19.72 0.60
CA PHE A 47 12.07 18.36 0.93
C PHE A 47 12.44 17.70 -0.38
N GLU A 48 13.52 16.94 -0.40
CA GLU A 48 13.92 16.09 -1.52
C GLU A 48 12.75 15.14 -1.84
N ARG A 49 11.81 15.63 -2.64
CA ARG A 49 11.24 14.85 -3.73
C ARG A 49 12.46 14.24 -4.39
N THR A 50 12.53 12.91 -4.38
CA THR A 50 13.05 12.29 -5.58
C THR A 50 12.09 12.72 -6.69
N GLU A 51 12.37 13.88 -7.29
CA GLU A 51 11.96 14.21 -8.63
C GLU A 51 12.67 13.19 -9.53
N GLU A 52 12.13 11.98 -9.58
CA GLU A 52 12.17 11.22 -10.81
C GLU A 52 10.80 11.44 -11.44
N GLU A 53 10.79 12.23 -12.51
CA GLU A 53 9.65 12.45 -13.40
C GLU A 53 9.02 11.09 -13.77
N GLY A 54 7.91 10.74 -13.11
CA GLY A 54 7.18 9.51 -13.41
C GLY A 54 5.96 9.30 -12.50
N PRO A 55 4.92 8.62 -13.02
CA PRO A 55 3.81 8.16 -12.18
C PRO A 55 4.33 7.27 -11.05
N ALA A 56 3.69 7.32 -9.87
CA ALA A 56 4.09 6.48 -8.76
C ALA A 56 3.90 4.99 -9.12
N LEU A 57 4.68 4.09 -8.51
CA LEU A 57 4.62 2.65 -8.84
C LEU A 57 3.21 2.04 -8.74
N TYR A 58 2.36 2.57 -7.85
CA TYR A 58 0.97 2.15 -7.76
C TYR A 58 0.12 2.71 -8.92
N ASP A 59 0.36 3.93 -9.39
CA ASP A 59 -0.32 4.48 -10.57
C ASP A 59 0.04 3.68 -11.82
N GLU A 60 1.31 3.25 -11.94
CA GLU A 60 1.74 2.34 -13.00
C GLU A 60 1.05 0.98 -12.90
N ALA A 61 0.96 0.41 -11.69
CA ALA A 61 0.27 -0.85 -11.46
C ALA A 61 -1.22 -0.77 -11.88
N ARG A 62 -1.90 0.32 -11.54
CA ARG A 62 -3.29 0.58 -11.95
C ARG A 62 -3.41 0.72 -13.46
N GLY A 63 -2.54 1.51 -14.10
CA GLY A 63 -2.56 1.68 -15.55
C GLY A 63 -2.36 0.37 -16.32
N ILE A 64 -1.50 -0.53 -15.83
CA ILE A 64 -1.30 -1.87 -16.43
C ILE A 64 -2.53 -2.77 -16.22
N LEU A 65 -3.19 -2.68 -15.05
CA LEU A 65 -4.43 -3.41 -14.80
C LEU A 65 -5.56 -2.92 -15.72
N GLU A 66 -5.69 -1.62 -15.93
CA GLU A 66 -6.70 -1.02 -16.82
C GLU A 66 -6.46 -1.31 -18.30
N ALA A 67 -5.19 -1.44 -18.72
CA ALA A 67 -4.81 -1.79 -20.08
C ALA A 67 -4.93 -3.30 -20.36
N GLY A 68 -6.15 -3.82 -20.21
CA GLY A 68 -6.54 -5.24 -20.38
C GLY A 68 -6.05 -5.88 -21.68
N ASP A 69 -6.04 -5.09 -22.75
CA ASP A 69 -5.70 -5.45 -24.13
C ASP A 69 -4.21 -5.36 -24.45
N ARG A 70 -3.43 -4.58 -23.68
CA ARG A 70 -1.99 -4.36 -23.92
C ARG A 70 -1.09 -5.30 -23.14
N HIS A 71 -1.60 -5.87 -22.06
CA HIS A 71 -0.83 -6.73 -21.17
C HIS A 71 -1.54 -8.06 -20.93
N ASP A 72 -0.92 -9.13 -21.42
CA ASP A 72 -1.29 -10.51 -21.09
C ASP A 72 -0.79 -10.82 -19.66
N LEU A 73 -1.65 -10.54 -18.68
CA LEU A 73 -1.37 -10.74 -17.27
C LEU A 73 -1.96 -12.05 -16.76
N THR A 74 -1.15 -12.87 -16.11
CA THR A 74 -1.66 -14.03 -15.38
C THR A 74 -2.51 -13.59 -14.18
N LEU A 75 -3.36 -14.48 -13.65
CA LEU A 75 -4.14 -14.19 -12.45
C LEU A 75 -3.26 -13.82 -11.24
N ALA A 76 -2.06 -14.39 -11.15
CA ALA A 76 -1.09 -14.08 -10.11
C ALA A 76 -0.50 -12.68 -10.30
N ASP A 77 -0.22 -12.27 -11.54
CA ASP A 77 0.28 -10.92 -11.86
C ASP A 77 -0.78 -9.86 -11.54
N GLN A 78 -2.03 -10.09 -11.95
CA GLN A 78 -3.15 -9.20 -11.62
C GLN A 78 -3.33 -9.06 -10.11
N SER A 79 -3.30 -10.17 -9.38
CA SER A 79 -3.42 -10.19 -7.92
C SER A 79 -2.27 -9.47 -7.23
N LEU A 80 -1.04 -9.60 -7.75
CA LEU A 80 0.14 -8.94 -7.20
C LEU A 80 0.12 -7.42 -7.44
N LEU A 81 -0.27 -6.97 -8.63
CA LEU A 81 -0.40 -5.54 -8.94
C LEU A 81 -1.53 -4.89 -8.14
N ALA A 82 -2.66 -5.59 -8.00
CA ALA A 82 -3.76 -5.12 -7.16
C ALA A 82 -3.33 -5.02 -5.68
N ALA A 83 -2.60 -6.01 -5.15
CA ALA A 83 -2.04 -5.95 -3.80
C ALA A 83 -1.08 -4.77 -3.60
N LEU A 84 -0.24 -4.45 -4.60
CA LEU A 84 0.63 -3.26 -4.58
C LEU A 84 -0.19 -1.97 -4.49
N TYR A 85 -1.24 -1.85 -5.30
CA TYR A 85 -2.11 -0.68 -5.28
C TYR A 85 -2.83 -0.53 -3.93
N LEU A 86 -3.43 -1.61 -3.41
CA LEU A 86 -4.11 -1.60 -2.11
C LEU A 86 -3.17 -1.20 -0.97
N SER A 87 -1.95 -1.76 -0.96
CA SER A 87 -0.91 -1.45 0.03
C SER A 87 -0.49 0.03 -0.03
N ASP A 88 -0.11 0.50 -1.21
CA ASP A 88 0.64 1.76 -1.31
C ASP A 88 -0.26 2.97 -1.62
N ALA A 89 -1.33 2.81 -2.40
CA ALA A 89 -2.25 3.90 -2.76
C ALA A 89 -3.32 4.13 -1.69
N TYR A 90 -3.87 3.05 -1.12
CA TYR A 90 -4.85 3.16 -0.02
C TYR A 90 -4.19 3.18 1.37
N HIS A 91 -2.86 3.08 1.45
CA HIS A 91 -2.11 2.96 2.70
C HIS A 91 -2.68 1.86 3.63
N GLN A 92 -3.22 0.80 3.03
CA GLN A 92 -3.74 -0.34 3.78
C GLN A 92 -2.59 -1.31 4.03
N ASP A 93 -2.07 -1.33 5.26
CA ASP A 93 -1.10 -2.34 5.68
C ASP A 93 -1.63 -3.78 5.52
N THR A 94 -2.97 -3.90 5.46
CA THR A 94 -3.70 -5.15 5.40
C THR A 94 -4.95 -5.05 4.52
N PHE A 95 -5.23 -6.09 3.74
CA PHE A 95 -6.38 -6.18 2.83
C PHE A 95 -6.89 -7.63 2.71
N SER A 96 -8.06 -7.82 2.10
CA SER A 96 -8.64 -9.17 1.91
C SER A 96 -8.52 -9.67 0.48
N SER A 97 -8.66 -10.98 0.28
CA SER A 97 -8.76 -11.58 -1.05
C SER A 97 -9.91 -10.98 -1.88
N ARG A 98 -11.00 -10.57 -1.22
CA ARG A 98 -12.11 -9.88 -1.85
C ARG A 98 -11.71 -8.49 -2.34
N ALA A 99 -10.98 -7.72 -1.53
CA ALA A 99 -10.51 -6.39 -1.93
C ALA A 99 -9.61 -6.44 -3.18
N ILE A 100 -8.76 -7.47 -3.29
CA ILE A 100 -7.96 -7.71 -4.51
C ILE A 100 -8.87 -7.94 -5.71
N ASN A 101 -9.89 -8.80 -5.60
CA ASN A 101 -10.79 -9.12 -6.70
C ASN A 101 -11.65 -7.91 -7.12
N ASP A 102 -12.15 -7.16 -6.13
CA ASP A 102 -12.99 -5.98 -6.35
C ASP A 102 -12.16 -4.86 -7.04
N LEU A 103 -10.88 -4.69 -6.71
CA LEU A 103 -10.00 -3.75 -7.43
C LEU A 103 -9.71 -4.20 -8.88
N ILE A 104 -9.47 -5.50 -9.10
CA ILE A 104 -9.27 -6.04 -10.46
C ILE A 104 -10.52 -5.78 -11.32
N GLU A 105 -11.71 -5.98 -10.74
CA GLU A 105 -12.99 -5.69 -11.38
C GLU A 105 -13.17 -4.19 -11.66
N GLU A 106 -12.81 -3.32 -10.71
CA GLU A 106 -12.82 -1.86 -10.88
C GLU A 106 -11.94 -1.40 -12.05
N CYS A 107 -10.78 -2.04 -12.25
CA CYS A 107 -9.89 -1.79 -13.38
C CYS A 107 -10.43 -2.36 -14.72
N GLY A 108 -11.65 -2.89 -14.76
CA GLY A 108 -12.29 -3.38 -15.99
C GLY A 108 -11.89 -4.80 -16.39
N ARG A 109 -11.16 -5.54 -15.54
CA ARG A 109 -10.84 -6.96 -15.76
C ARG A 109 -11.94 -7.86 -15.17
N PRO A 110 -12.21 -9.03 -15.77
CA PRO A 110 -13.25 -9.90 -15.28
C PRO A 110 -12.92 -10.43 -13.89
N ARG A 111 -13.95 -10.50 -13.04
CA ARG A 111 -13.86 -11.05 -11.69
C ARG A 111 -13.32 -12.49 -11.72
N ILE A 112 -12.33 -12.76 -10.87
CA ILE A 112 -11.67 -14.06 -10.82
C ILE A 112 -12.46 -15.01 -9.94
N ALA A 113 -13.06 -16.06 -10.53
CA ALA A 113 -13.88 -17.05 -9.81
C ALA A 113 -13.10 -17.81 -8.71
N HIS A 114 -11.81 -18.09 -8.94
CA HIS A 114 -10.95 -18.83 -8.01
C HIS A 114 -9.72 -18.01 -7.58
N ILE A 115 -9.94 -16.76 -7.16
CA ILE A 115 -8.84 -15.85 -6.78
C ILE A 115 -7.95 -16.42 -5.66
N THR A 116 -8.52 -17.28 -4.82
CA THR A 116 -7.80 -17.97 -3.75
C THR A 116 -6.62 -18.79 -4.27
N SER A 117 -6.72 -19.39 -5.46
CA SER A 117 -5.62 -20.16 -6.05
C SER A 117 -4.42 -19.28 -6.44
N ALA A 118 -4.69 -18.11 -7.02
CA ALA A 118 -3.67 -17.11 -7.33
C ALA A 118 -3.02 -16.58 -6.05
N ILE A 119 -3.83 -16.25 -5.04
CA ILE A 119 -3.37 -15.78 -3.73
C ILE A 119 -2.51 -16.84 -3.01
N SER A 120 -2.94 -18.10 -2.98
CA SER A 120 -2.15 -19.20 -2.41
C SER A 120 -0.80 -19.35 -3.10
N GLY A 121 -0.76 -19.15 -4.43
CA GLY A 121 0.49 -19.15 -5.19
C GLY A 121 1.42 -17.97 -4.88
N LEU A 122 0.88 -16.81 -4.46
CA LEU A 122 1.66 -15.66 -4.02
C LEU A 122 2.15 -15.83 -2.57
N ILE A 123 1.33 -16.42 -1.71
CA ILE A 123 1.69 -16.77 -0.32
C ILE A 123 2.81 -17.80 -0.30
N SER A 124 2.71 -18.88 -1.09
CA SER A 124 3.73 -19.94 -1.12
C SER A 124 5.10 -19.44 -1.58
N ARG A 125 5.13 -18.33 -2.33
CA ARG A 125 6.35 -17.64 -2.79
C ARG A 125 6.77 -16.48 -1.89
N ALA A 126 6.12 -16.32 -0.72
CA ALA A 126 6.36 -15.25 0.24
C ALA A 126 6.19 -13.82 -0.31
N TYR A 127 5.37 -13.64 -1.36
CA TYR A 127 5.03 -12.32 -1.88
C TYR A 127 3.87 -11.67 -1.14
N LEU A 128 2.96 -12.48 -0.60
CA LEU A 128 1.94 -12.05 0.33
C LEU A 128 2.14 -12.78 1.66
N HIS A 129 1.94 -12.06 2.76
CA HIS A 129 1.78 -12.67 4.07
C HIS A 129 0.28 -12.81 4.34
N ALA A 130 -0.12 -13.94 4.91
CA ALA A 130 -1.50 -14.22 5.28
C ALA A 130 -1.57 -14.48 6.77
N ASP A 131 -2.40 -13.70 7.46
CA ASP A 131 -2.75 -13.89 8.86
C ASP A 131 -4.28 -13.98 8.97
N GLU A 132 -4.77 -15.14 9.42
CA GLU A 132 -6.18 -15.54 9.42
C GLU A 132 -6.91 -15.30 8.07
N LYS A 133 -7.52 -14.12 7.92
CA LYS A 133 -8.33 -13.69 6.75
C LYS A 133 -7.79 -12.42 6.09
N VAL A 134 -6.62 -11.99 6.54
CA VAL A 134 -6.01 -10.72 6.21
C VAL A 134 -4.72 -11.01 5.45
N LEU A 135 -4.49 -10.24 4.40
CA LEU A 135 -3.33 -10.32 3.53
C LEU A 135 -2.54 -9.03 3.67
N SER A 136 -1.22 -9.12 3.65
CA SER A 136 -0.35 -7.96 3.54
C SER A 136 0.74 -8.21 2.50
N LEU A 137 1.21 -7.13 1.89
CA LEU A 137 2.26 -7.19 0.87
C LEU A 137 3.62 -7.21 1.54
N THR A 138 4.42 -8.25 1.26
CA THR A 138 5.78 -8.34 1.81
C THR A 138 6.75 -7.42 1.06
N LYS A 139 7.96 -7.23 1.60
CA LYS A 139 9.01 -6.47 0.90
C LYS A 139 9.41 -7.14 -0.41
N GLU A 140 9.47 -8.47 -0.40
CA GLU A 140 9.75 -9.32 -1.55
C GLU A 140 8.65 -9.23 -2.60
N GLY A 141 7.38 -9.23 -2.18
CA GLY A 141 6.23 -9.01 -3.06
C GLY A 141 6.27 -7.64 -3.72
N ARG A 142 6.61 -6.59 -2.96
CA ARG A 142 6.77 -5.22 -3.48
C ARG A 142 7.90 -5.14 -4.53
N ALA A 143 9.04 -5.77 -4.24
CA ALA A 143 10.15 -5.85 -5.19
C ALA A 143 9.77 -6.63 -6.46
N LYS A 144 9.02 -7.73 -6.32
CA LYS A 144 8.52 -8.52 -7.45
C LYS A 144 7.55 -7.73 -8.31
N ALA A 145 6.63 -6.98 -7.70
CA ALA A 145 5.68 -6.11 -8.39
C ALA A 145 6.41 -5.02 -9.19
N ARG A 146 7.40 -4.35 -8.59
CA ARG A 146 8.26 -3.39 -9.30
C ARG A 146 8.97 -4.01 -10.50
N GLY A 147 9.54 -5.21 -10.33
CA GLY A 147 10.20 -5.93 -11.42
C GLY A 147 9.24 -6.31 -12.56
N LEU A 148 8.01 -6.72 -12.22
CA LEU A 148 6.94 -7.02 -13.17
C LEU A 148 6.56 -5.78 -13.99
N ILE A 149 6.30 -4.65 -13.32
CA ILE A 149 5.98 -3.37 -13.96
C ILE A 149 7.09 -2.97 -14.95
N GLY A 150 8.35 -2.98 -14.51
CA GLY A 150 9.48 -2.64 -15.37
C GLY A 150 9.62 -3.56 -16.59
N MET A 151 9.33 -4.86 -16.44
CA MET A 151 9.35 -5.83 -17.54
C MET A 151 8.21 -5.57 -18.55
N LEU A 152 7.00 -5.30 -18.06
CA LEU A 152 5.85 -5.01 -18.91
C LEU A 152 6.04 -3.70 -19.68
N LYS A 153 6.54 -2.65 -19.05
CA LYS A 153 6.84 -1.37 -19.70
C LYS A 153 7.83 -1.53 -20.86
N ARG A 154 8.91 -2.30 -20.67
CA ARG A 154 9.89 -2.60 -21.74
C ARG A 154 9.24 -3.34 -22.91
N ARG A 155 8.42 -4.36 -22.63
CA ARG A 155 7.70 -5.09 -23.69
C ARG A 155 6.77 -4.19 -24.51
N THR A 156 6.03 -3.29 -23.87
CA THR A 156 5.18 -2.33 -24.59
C THR A 156 6.00 -1.31 -25.39
N ALA A 157 7.19 -0.92 -24.92
CA ALA A 157 8.07 -0.03 -25.67
C ALA A 157 8.70 -0.71 -26.89
N GLU A 158 8.98 -2.00 -26.82
CA GLU A 158 9.50 -2.80 -27.95
C GLU A 158 8.41 -3.14 -29.00
N ALA A 159 7.14 -3.09 -28.61
CA ALA A 159 6.00 -3.39 -29.48
C ALA A 159 5.39 -2.16 -30.17
N ALA A 160 5.87 -0.95 -29.85
CA ALA A 160 5.45 0.33 -30.42
C ALA A 160 6.41 0.80 -31.53
#